data_AF-A0A515KEG2-F1
#
_entry.id   AF-A0A515KEG2-F1
#
_cell.length_a   1.000
_cell.length_b   1.000
_cell.length_c   1.000
_cell.angle_alpha   90.00
_cell.angle_beta   90.00
_cell.angle_gamma   90.00
#
_symmetry.space_group_name_H-M   'P 1'
#
loop_
_entity.id
_entity.type
_entity.pdbx_description
1 polymer ?
#
loop_
_entity_poly.entity_id
_entity_poly.type
_entity_poly.pdbx_seq_one_letter_code
_entity_poly.pdbx_strand_id
1 'polypeptide(L)'
;MSLRRNHSPAVAAAKAGFSTSAAYRFEKDPRLPTQKKSPRERRRADPFADLWENDILPMLNAAPGLRPIAVFEELCRRHPELGSGTRRTLERRIRAWRAVNGPDREVIFRQEHPPGRMGLSDFTEVADL
;
A
#
# COMPACT_ATOMS: atom_id res chain seq x y z
N MET A 1 17.36 -13.40 24.64
CA MET A 1 18.77 -13.03 24.36
C MET A 1 19.66 -13.26 25.59
N SER A 2 20.07 -14.50 25.87
CA SER A 2 21.04 -14.77 26.96
C SER A 2 22.50 -14.77 26.47
N LEU A 3 22.73 -15.07 25.18
CA LEU A 3 24.08 -15.24 24.62
C LEU A 3 24.96 -14.00 24.79
N ARG A 4 24.44 -12.79 24.53
CA ARG A 4 25.18 -11.52 24.73
C ARG A 4 25.47 -11.22 26.20
N ARG A 5 24.63 -11.68 27.13
CA ARG A 5 24.80 -11.40 28.57
C ARG A 5 25.92 -12.23 29.19
N ASN A 6 26.19 -13.41 28.62
CA ASN A 6 27.07 -14.41 29.21
C ASN A 6 28.35 -14.68 28.39
N HIS A 7 28.47 -14.10 27.19
CA HIS A 7 29.59 -14.35 26.29
C HIS A 7 30.11 -13.06 25.66
N SER A 8 31.41 -13.07 25.32
CA SER A 8 32.01 -11.99 24.56
C SER A 8 31.32 -11.82 23.19
N PRO A 9 31.38 -10.63 22.57
CA PRO A 9 30.75 -10.37 21.28
C PRO A 9 31.15 -11.37 20.21
N ALA A 10 32.41 -11.80 20.18
CA ALA A 10 32.91 -12.78 19.22
C ALA A 10 32.26 -14.17 19.40
N VAL A 11 32.15 -14.65 20.65
CA VAL A 11 31.55 -15.95 20.96
C VAL A 11 30.04 -15.92 20.76
N ALA A 12 29.38 -14.83 21.18
CA ALA A 12 27.95 -14.64 20.96
C ALA A 12 27.61 -14.59 19.47
N ALA A 13 28.44 -13.94 18.65
CA ALA A 13 28.27 -13.85 17.20
C ALA A 13 28.43 -15.20 16.50
N ALA A 14 29.48 -15.94 16.85
CA ALA A 14 29.71 -17.28 16.33
C ALA A 14 28.53 -18.21 16.65
N LYS A 15 28.02 -18.18 17.88
CA LYS A 15 26.84 -18.95 18.29
C LYS A 15 25.55 -18.51 17.59
N ALA A 16 25.42 -17.24 17.25
CA ALA A 16 24.25 -16.67 16.58
C ALA A 16 24.34 -16.65 15.05
N GLY A 17 25.42 -17.17 14.47
CA GLY A 17 25.58 -17.31 13.02
C GLY A 17 25.85 -16.01 12.26
N PHE A 18 26.46 -15.01 12.89
CA PHE A 18 26.87 -13.77 12.21
C PHE A 18 28.31 -13.37 12.52
N SER A 19 28.87 -12.44 11.74
CA SER A 19 30.26 -12.04 11.87
C SER A 19 30.56 -11.29 13.16
N THR A 20 31.79 -11.41 13.66
CA THR A 20 32.28 -10.66 14.83
C THR A 20 32.11 -9.15 14.65
N SER A 21 32.35 -8.63 13.42
CA SER A 21 32.16 -7.22 13.09
C SER A 21 30.70 -6.75 13.15
N ALA A 22 29.73 -7.64 12.89
CA ALA A 22 28.30 -7.32 13.09
C ALA A 22 27.95 -7.27 14.58
N ALA A 23 28.55 -8.13 15.40
CA ALA A 23 28.39 -8.14 16.86
C ALA A 23 28.81 -6.80 17.48
N TYR A 24 30.01 -6.34 17.18
CA TYR A 24 30.51 -5.05 17.66
C TYR A 24 29.69 -3.86 17.12
N ARG A 25 29.15 -3.96 15.90
CA ARG A 25 28.21 -2.95 15.35
C ARG A 25 26.91 -2.89 16.16
N PHE A 26 26.39 -4.02 16.64
CA PHE A 26 25.22 -4.04 17.52
C PHE A 26 25.51 -3.54 18.93
N GLU A 27 26.73 -3.73 19.45
CA GLU A 27 27.12 -3.12 20.73
C GLU A 27 27.27 -1.61 20.63
N LYS A 28 27.88 -1.12 19.54
CA LYS A 28 28.07 0.32 19.30
C LYS A 28 26.74 1.05 19.09
N ASP A 29 25.76 0.41 18.46
CA ASP A 29 24.42 0.96 18.28
C ASP A 29 23.36 -0.10 18.65
N PRO A 30 22.83 -0.07 19.89
CA PRO A 30 21.90 -1.07 20.39
C PRO A 30 20.46 -0.88 19.88
N ARG A 31 20.20 0.15 19.06
CA ARG A 31 18.85 0.40 18.51
C ARG A 31 18.42 -0.77 17.61
N LEU A 32 17.13 -1.07 17.65
CA LEU A 32 16.54 -2.09 16.80
C LEU A 32 16.65 -1.71 15.32
N PRO A 33 16.72 -2.68 14.38
CA PRO A 33 16.74 -2.37 12.94
C PRO A 33 15.56 -1.48 12.50
N THR A 34 14.40 -1.60 13.14
CA THR A 34 13.22 -0.75 12.91
C THR A 34 13.42 0.70 13.35
N GLN A 35 14.19 0.93 14.41
CA GLN A 35 14.52 2.26 14.94
C GLN A 35 15.71 2.92 14.23
N LYS A 36 16.47 2.14 13.45
CA LYS A 36 17.62 2.61 12.65
C LYS A 36 17.22 3.11 11.27
N LYS A 37 16.01 2.76 10.79
CA LYS A 37 15.54 3.18 9.46
C LYS A 37 15.15 4.65 9.50
N SER A 38 16.05 5.52 9.05
CA SER A 38 15.67 6.89 8.69
C SER A 38 14.61 6.85 7.58
N PRO A 39 13.65 7.78 7.56
CA PRO A 39 12.71 7.93 6.45
C PRO A 39 13.49 7.98 5.14
N ARG A 40 13.08 7.16 4.18
CA ARG A 40 13.74 7.14 2.88
C ARG A 40 13.32 8.40 2.12
N GLU A 41 14.22 9.37 2.06
CA GLU A 41 14.02 10.56 1.25
C GLU A 41 14.10 10.23 -0.25
N ARG A 42 13.40 11.04 -1.04
CA ARG A 42 13.36 10.89 -2.48
C ARG A 42 14.70 11.36 -3.06
N ARG A 43 15.36 10.52 -3.86
CA ARG A 43 16.65 10.86 -4.50
C ARG A 43 16.54 11.83 -5.68
N ARG A 44 15.34 12.02 -6.23
CA ARG A 44 15.08 12.90 -7.38
C ARG A 44 13.88 13.80 -7.06
N ALA A 45 13.89 15.02 -7.58
CA ALA A 45 12.76 15.92 -7.51
C ALA A 45 11.48 15.24 -8.06
N ASP A 46 10.32 15.69 -7.58
CA ASP A 46 9.04 15.17 -8.04
C ASP A 46 8.65 15.80 -9.38
N PRO A 47 8.54 15.03 -10.48
CA PRO A 47 8.18 15.59 -11.78
C PRO A 47 6.75 16.13 -11.84
N PHE A 48 5.94 15.85 -10.81
CA PHE A 48 4.54 16.30 -10.76
C PHE A 48 4.28 17.32 -9.65
N ALA A 49 5.29 17.82 -8.93
CA ALA A 49 5.06 18.74 -7.80
C ALA A 49 4.26 19.97 -8.25
N ASP A 50 4.75 20.64 -9.29
CA ASP A 50 4.15 21.89 -9.79
C ASP A 50 2.94 21.63 -10.69
N LEU A 51 2.83 20.43 -11.26
CA LEU A 51 1.75 20.05 -12.19
C LEU A 51 0.51 19.50 -11.48
N TRP A 52 0.66 19.05 -10.22
CA TRP A 52 -0.40 18.35 -9.51
C TRP A 52 -1.62 19.25 -9.31
N GLU A 53 -1.42 20.42 -8.72
CA GLU A 53 -2.50 21.35 -8.42
C GLU A 53 -2.97 22.12 -9.67
N ASN A 54 -2.05 22.41 -10.58
CA ASN A 54 -2.33 23.27 -11.74
C ASN A 54 -2.96 22.55 -12.93
N ASP A 55 -2.58 21.29 -13.19
CA ASP A 55 -3.06 20.54 -14.36
C ASP A 55 -3.86 19.30 -13.97
N ILE A 56 -3.34 18.48 -13.07
CA ILE A 56 -3.88 17.15 -12.79
C ILE A 56 -5.20 17.23 -12.03
N LEU A 57 -5.25 17.99 -10.93
CA LEU A 57 -6.46 18.12 -10.13
C LEU A 57 -7.63 18.75 -10.92
N PRO A 58 -7.45 19.82 -11.71
CA PRO A 58 -8.52 20.35 -12.56
C PRO A 58 -9.10 19.32 -13.53
N MET A 59 -8.26 18.51 -14.18
CA MET A 59 -8.74 17.45 -15.08
C MET A 59 -9.56 16.38 -14.35
N LEU A 60 -9.09 15.96 -13.17
CA LEU A 60 -9.77 14.94 -12.37
C LEU A 60 -11.09 15.46 -11.78
N ASN A 61 -11.16 16.74 -11.41
CA ASN A 61 -12.37 17.37 -10.90
C ASN A 61 -13.39 17.62 -12.02
N ALA A 62 -12.94 18.08 -13.18
CA ALA A 62 -13.81 18.34 -14.33
C ALA A 62 -14.43 17.04 -14.87
N ALA A 63 -13.69 15.94 -14.85
CA ALA A 63 -14.19 14.64 -15.28
C ALA A 63 -13.62 13.49 -14.43
N PRO A 64 -14.30 13.14 -13.32
CA PRO A 64 -13.85 12.10 -12.37
C PRO A 64 -13.65 10.72 -13.00
N GLY A 65 -14.37 10.43 -14.09
CA GLY A 65 -14.26 9.19 -14.86
C GLY A 65 -13.01 9.07 -15.74
N LEU A 66 -12.16 10.11 -15.84
CA LEU A 66 -10.98 10.05 -16.71
C LEU A 66 -10.08 8.87 -16.36
N ARG A 67 -9.60 8.15 -17.37
CA ARG A 67 -8.60 7.12 -17.12
C ARG A 67 -7.25 7.78 -16.83
N PRO A 68 -6.46 7.29 -15.86
CA PRO A 68 -5.13 7.82 -15.57
C PRO A 68 -4.19 7.89 -16.79
N ILE A 69 -4.34 6.97 -17.75
CA ILE A 69 -3.58 6.99 -19.01
C ILE A 69 -3.93 8.23 -19.87
N ALA A 70 -5.19 8.63 -19.92
CA ALA A 70 -5.63 9.80 -20.68
C ALA A 70 -5.07 11.09 -20.05
N VAL A 71 -5.05 11.16 -18.70
CA VAL A 71 -4.39 12.25 -17.97
C VAL A 71 -2.89 12.28 -18.30
N PHE A 72 -2.25 11.12 -18.37
CA PHE A 72 -0.83 11.04 -18.73
C PHE A 72 -0.55 11.52 -20.17
N GLU A 73 -1.35 11.10 -21.14
CA GLU A 73 -1.22 11.52 -22.54
C GLU A 73 -1.43 13.03 -22.70
N GLU A 74 -2.41 13.59 -21.99
CA GLU A 74 -2.64 15.04 -21.93
C GLU A 74 -1.47 15.79 -21.30
N LEU A 75 -0.92 15.29 -20.19
CA LEU A 75 0.26 15.87 -19.56
C LEU A 75 1.47 15.83 -20.50
N CYS A 76 1.75 14.70 -21.17
CA CYS A 76 2.85 14.62 -22.12
C CYS A 76 2.68 15.56 -23.32
N ARG A 77 1.44 15.91 -23.68
CA ARG A 77 1.19 16.90 -24.75
C ARG A 77 1.48 18.33 -24.29
N ARG A 78 1.15 18.68 -23.04
CA ARG A 78 1.41 20.01 -22.46
C ARG A 78 2.86 20.18 -21.99
N HIS A 79 3.45 19.09 -21.52
CA HIS A 79 4.75 19.01 -20.83
C HIS A 79 5.59 17.88 -21.45
N PRO A 80 6.18 18.10 -22.66
CA PRO A 80 6.94 17.07 -23.39
C PRO A 80 8.18 16.55 -22.65
N GLU A 81 8.66 17.27 -21.63
CA GLU A 81 9.79 16.87 -20.78
C GLU A 81 9.47 15.68 -19.86
N LEU A 82 8.18 15.35 -19.69
CA LEU A 82 7.74 14.19 -18.91
C LEU A 82 8.05 12.88 -19.65
N GLY A 83 9.10 12.19 -19.20
CA GLY A 83 9.45 10.87 -19.73
C GLY A 83 8.43 9.77 -19.38
N SER A 84 8.38 8.72 -20.21
CA SER A 84 7.49 7.55 -20.07
C SER A 84 7.60 6.83 -18.72
N GLY A 85 8.76 6.92 -18.06
CA GLY A 85 9.00 6.35 -16.72
C GLY A 85 8.17 6.97 -15.60
N THR A 86 7.50 8.11 -15.85
CA THR A 86 6.68 8.80 -14.84
C THR A 86 5.23 8.32 -14.82
N ARG A 87 4.75 7.64 -15.87
CA ARG A 87 3.37 7.14 -16.00
C ARG A 87 2.91 6.34 -14.77
N ARG A 88 3.67 5.32 -14.37
CA ARG A 88 3.31 4.48 -13.21
C ARG A 88 3.24 5.28 -11.91
N THR A 89 4.05 6.33 -11.78
CA THR A 89 4.03 7.23 -10.62
C THR A 89 2.75 8.05 -10.61
N LEU A 90 2.35 8.60 -11.77
CA LEU A 90 1.10 9.33 -11.93
C LEU A 90 -0.11 8.44 -11.61
N GLU A 91 -0.21 7.27 -12.25
CA GLU A 91 -1.32 6.33 -12.06
C GLU A 91 -1.51 5.97 -10.58
N ARG A 92 -0.40 5.68 -9.87
CA ARG A 92 -0.44 5.39 -8.44
C ARG A 92 -0.92 6.59 -7.62
N ARG A 93 -0.45 7.81 -7.94
CA ARG A 93 -0.83 9.02 -7.21
C ARG A 93 -2.31 9.36 -7.42
N ILE A 94 -2.81 9.24 -8.65
CA ILE A 94 -4.24 9.40 -8.97
C ILE A 94 -5.08 8.35 -8.23
N ARG A 95 -4.65 7.08 -8.21
CA ARG A 95 -5.36 6.03 -7.46
C ARG A 95 -5.43 6.33 -5.97
N ALA A 96 -4.34 6.80 -5.36
CA ALA A 96 -4.31 7.20 -3.96
C ALA A 96 -5.23 8.41 -3.70
N TRP A 97 -5.18 9.42 -4.55
CA TRP A 97 -6.04 10.59 -4.44
C TRP A 97 -7.54 10.22 -4.56
N ARG A 98 -7.90 9.37 -5.53
CA ARG A 98 -9.28 8.86 -5.70
C ARG A 98 -9.77 8.01 -4.53
N ALA A 99 -8.86 7.37 -3.79
CA ALA A 99 -9.26 6.62 -2.60
C ALA A 99 -9.73 7.53 -1.46
N VAL A 100 -9.33 8.81 -1.48
CA VAL A 100 -9.67 9.81 -0.45
C VAL A 100 -10.71 10.83 -0.95
N ASN A 101 -10.72 11.12 -2.26
CA ASN A 101 -11.54 12.18 -2.87
C ASN A 101 -12.51 11.66 -3.93
N GLY A 102 -12.48 10.37 -4.23
CA GLY A 102 -13.42 9.75 -5.17
C GLY A 102 -14.82 9.63 -4.57
N PRO A 103 -15.83 9.36 -5.41
CA PRO A 103 -17.16 9.06 -4.90
C PRO A 103 -17.09 7.85 -3.96
N ASP A 104 -17.96 7.85 -2.95
CA ASP A 104 -18.06 6.74 -2.03
C ASP A 104 -18.27 5.44 -2.80
N ARG A 105 -17.50 4.42 -2.44
CA ARG A 105 -17.74 3.08 -2.99
C ARG A 105 -18.96 2.52 -2.28
N GLU A 106 -19.94 2.07 -3.05
CA GLU A 106 -21.02 1.24 -2.49
C GLU A 106 -20.40 0.02 -1.78
N VAL A 107 -20.58 0.00 -0.46
CA VAL A 107 -20.20 -1.14 0.37
C VAL A 107 -21.36 -2.12 0.33
N ILE A 108 -21.16 -3.29 -0.29
CA ILE A 108 -22.16 -4.35 -0.32
C ILE A 108 -21.84 -5.33 0.80
N PHE A 109 -22.76 -5.45 1.76
CA PHE A 109 -22.77 -6.56 2.70
C PHE A 109 -23.53 -7.71 2.05
N ARG A 110 -22.80 -8.74 1.60
CA ARG A 110 -23.43 -9.93 1.03
C ARG A 110 -24.20 -10.64 2.14
N GLN A 111 -25.51 -10.80 2.00
CA GLN A 111 -26.24 -11.78 2.77
C GLN A 111 -25.91 -13.16 2.22
N GLU A 112 -25.14 -13.93 2.99
CA GLU A 112 -24.96 -15.35 2.72
C GLU A 112 -26.14 -16.11 3.33
N HIS A 113 -26.89 -16.81 2.47
CA HIS A 113 -27.98 -17.71 2.85
C HIS A 113 -27.51 -19.16 2.65
N PRO A 114 -26.68 -19.71 3.56
CA PRO A 114 -26.20 -21.07 3.42
C PRO A 114 -27.39 -22.05 3.49
N PRO A 115 -27.44 -23.04 2.59
CA PRO A 115 -28.54 -24.00 2.54
C PRO A 115 -28.69 -24.73 3.88
N GLY A 116 -29.94 -24.89 4.33
CA GLY A 116 -30.27 -25.57 5.59
C GLY A 116 -30.21 -24.71 6.86
N ARG A 117 -29.73 -23.45 6.80
CA ARG A 117 -29.74 -22.55 7.98
C ARG A 117 -31.13 -21.99 8.30
N MET A 118 -31.92 -21.74 7.27
CA MET A 118 -33.31 -21.29 7.36
C MET A 118 -34.16 -22.20 6.47
N GLY A 119 -34.58 -23.33 7.02
CA GLY A 119 -35.54 -24.22 6.37
C GLY A 119 -36.94 -23.91 6.88
N LEU A 120 -37.86 -23.57 5.98
CA LEU A 120 -39.29 -23.58 6.27
C LEU A 120 -39.76 -25.04 6.20
N SER A 121 -40.32 -25.54 7.30
CA SER A 121 -41.05 -26.80 7.32
C SER A 121 -42.53 -26.48 7.42
N ASP A 122 -43.30 -26.94 6.44
CA ASP A 122 -44.74 -26.87 6.46
C ASP A 122 -45.29 -28.30 6.50
N PHE A 123 -46.38 -28.51 7.24
CA PHE A 123 -47.01 -29.81 7.39
C PHE A 123 -48.40 -29.75 6.78
N THR A 124 -48.64 -30.57 5.78
CA THR A 124 -49.98 -30.74 5.22
C THR A 124 -50.63 -31.95 5.88
N GLU A 125 -51.70 -31.71 6.63
CA GLU A 125 -52.58 -32.78 7.13
C GLU A 125 -53.43 -33.30 5.97
N VAL A 126 -53.33 -34.60 5.70
CA VAL A 126 -54.19 -35.29 4.73
C VAL A 126 -55.31 -35.94 5.55
N ALA A 127 -56.51 -35.38 5.51
CA ALA A 127 -57.69 -36.03 6.08
C ALA A 127 -58.06 -37.27 5.24
N ASP A 128 -58.53 -38.32 5.91
CA ASP A 128 -58.81 -39.66 5.36
C ASP A 128 -59.57 -39.63 4.01
N LEU A 129 -59.09 -40.50 3.10
CA LEU A 129 -59.63 -40.78 1.75
C LEU A 129 -61.10 -41.22 1.75
#